data_AF-A0A8D9A6L9-F1
#
_entry.id   AF-A0A8D9A6L9-F1
#
_cell.length_a   1.000
_cell.length_b   1.000
_cell.length_c   1.000
_cell.angle_alpha   90.00
_cell.angle_beta   90.00
_cell.angle_gamma   90.00
#
_symmetry.space_group_name_H-M   'P 1'
#
loop_
_entity.id
_entity.type
_entity.pdbx_description
1 polymer ?
#
loop_
_entity_poly.entity_id
_entity_poly.type
_entity_poly.pdbx_seq_one_letter_code
_entity_poly.pdbx_strand_id
1 'polypeptide(L)'
;MENNSEDPNSNDKKVYTDEERSKLAEKLDGELDDFIAGLEKRSYTEGWPEDRWQEEMEKHPFFMTKFPGEGEEISPLVQGLQQLKYDPLENTPEELATTYKEEGNFNFKCKKYRNSIINYTEGLKIKCSDDDINAQLYNNRAAANFFLKNYRSCLTDCQLALKLKPNYPKVKLRAAQCLFQLNKHQECILMCDDLLRDNAT
;
A
#
# COMPACT_ATOMS: atom_id res chain seq x y z
N MET A 1 -70.33 -17.94 -22.13
CA MET A 1 -69.21 -17.07 -22.55
C MET A 1 -68.90 -16.23 -21.32
N GLU A 2 -67.88 -16.68 -20.58
CA GLU A 2 -66.60 -15.96 -20.40
C GLU A 2 -66.71 -15.09 -19.14
N ASN A 3 -66.19 -15.52 -17.99
CA ASN A 3 -64.78 -15.40 -17.56
C ASN A 3 -64.15 -14.05 -17.93
N ASN A 4 -63.91 -13.23 -16.91
CA ASN A 4 -62.80 -12.28 -16.72
C ASN A 4 -62.81 -11.94 -15.22
N SER A 5 -62.01 -12.53 -14.33
CA SER A 5 -60.58 -12.31 -14.01
C SER A 5 -60.20 -10.84 -13.83
N GLU A 6 -59.61 -10.53 -12.65
CA GLU A 6 -58.87 -9.33 -12.16
C GLU A 6 -59.49 -8.85 -10.82
N ASP A 7 -58.82 -8.71 -9.66
CA ASP A 7 -57.43 -8.84 -9.20
C ASP A 7 -57.46 -8.93 -7.64
N PRO A 8 -56.59 -9.69 -6.96
CA PRO A 8 -56.63 -9.86 -5.49
C PRO A 8 -55.80 -8.81 -4.73
N ASN A 9 -55.70 -7.57 -5.20
CA ASN A 9 -54.79 -6.59 -4.59
C ASN A 9 -55.34 -5.16 -4.59
N SER A 10 -56.34 -4.91 -3.73
CA SER A 10 -56.70 -3.56 -3.28
C SER A 10 -56.53 -3.51 -1.77
N ASN A 11 -55.31 -3.17 -1.34
CA ASN A 11 -54.97 -3.05 0.07
C ASN A 11 -55.59 -1.74 0.61
N ASP A 12 -56.85 -1.81 1.05
CA ASP A 12 -57.55 -0.72 1.73
C ASP A 12 -56.78 -0.34 3.00
N LYS A 13 -55.95 0.70 2.90
CA LYS A 13 -55.23 1.25 4.05
C LYS A 13 -56.25 1.86 5.00
N LYS A 14 -56.52 1.16 6.10
CA LYS A 14 -57.36 1.64 7.20
C LYS A 14 -56.88 3.04 7.62
N VAL A 15 -57.75 4.04 7.48
CA VAL A 15 -57.46 5.43 7.85
C VAL A 15 -57.64 5.56 9.36
N TYR A 16 -56.53 5.59 10.10
CA TYR A 16 -56.55 5.73 11.55
C TYR A 16 -56.73 7.19 11.96
N THR A 17 -57.58 7.39 12.97
CA THR A 17 -57.69 8.67 13.72
C THR A 17 -56.46 8.89 14.62
N ASP A 18 -56.17 10.13 15.01
CA ASP A 18 -54.96 10.45 15.79
C ASP A 18 -54.94 9.76 17.16
N GLU A 19 -56.09 9.58 17.80
CA GLU A 19 -56.20 8.82 19.05
C GLU A 19 -55.92 7.33 18.88
N GLU A 20 -56.37 6.73 17.77
CA GLU A 20 -56.09 5.33 17.44
C GLU A 20 -54.62 5.11 17.10
N ARG A 21 -53.98 6.08 16.46
CA ARG A 21 -52.52 6.06 16.19
C ARG A 21 -51.72 6.12 17.49
N SER A 22 -52.13 6.97 18.44
CA SER A 22 -51.47 7.08 19.75
C SER A 22 -51.55 5.78 20.54
N LYS A 23 -52.73 5.17 20.62
CA LYS A 23 -52.92 3.89 21.31
C LYS A 23 -52.16 2.74 20.63
N LEU A 24 -52.09 2.75 19.30
CA LEU A 24 -51.33 1.76 18.55
C LEU A 24 -49.82 1.92 18.79
N ALA A 25 -49.32 3.16 18.85
CA ALA A 25 -47.93 3.44 19.16
C ALA A 25 -47.55 2.96 20.57
N GLU A 26 -48.36 3.30 21.59
CA GLU A 26 -48.13 2.83 22.98
C GLU A 26 -48.10 1.29 23.07
N LYS A 27 -49.00 0.62 22.34
CA LYS A 27 -49.04 -0.83 22.27
C LYS A 27 -47.78 -1.40 21.60
N LEU A 28 -47.34 -0.80 20.50
CA LEU A 28 -46.13 -1.22 19.79
C LEU A 28 -44.87 -0.99 20.62
N ASP A 29 -44.80 0.11 21.37
CA ASP A 29 -43.70 0.40 22.29
C ASP A 29 -43.63 -0.66 23.40
N GLY A 30 -44.76 -1.03 24.00
CA GLY A 30 -44.82 -2.10 25.00
C GLY A 30 -44.44 -3.48 24.45
N GLU A 31 -44.94 -3.83 23.25
CA GLU A 31 -44.56 -5.08 22.57
C GLU A 31 -43.08 -5.10 22.19
N LEU A 32 -42.49 -3.95 21.85
CA LEU A 32 -41.07 -3.81 21.56
C LEU A 32 -40.21 -3.99 22.81
N ASP A 33 -40.62 -3.43 23.95
CA ASP A 33 -39.93 -3.60 25.23
C ASP A 33 -39.93 -5.06 25.68
N ASP A 34 -41.09 -5.74 25.59
CA ASP A 34 -41.21 -7.17 25.88
C ASP A 34 -40.34 -8.02 24.94
N PHE A 35 -40.30 -7.67 23.65
CA PHE A 35 -39.45 -8.32 22.67
C PHE A 35 -37.96 -8.14 22.99
N ILE A 36 -37.51 -6.91 23.28
CA ILE A 36 -36.12 -6.61 23.66
C ILE A 36 -35.74 -7.33 24.96
N ALA A 37 -36.65 -7.40 25.93
CA ALA A 37 -36.42 -8.12 27.19
C ALA A 37 -36.31 -9.64 26.98
N GLY A 38 -37.01 -10.20 25.99
CA GLY A 38 -36.95 -11.61 25.61
C GLY A 38 -35.75 -12.00 24.76
N LEU A 39 -35.01 -11.04 24.19
CA LEU A 39 -33.79 -11.33 23.44
C LEU A 39 -32.69 -11.89 24.37
N GLU A 40 -32.00 -12.92 23.91
CA GLU A 40 -30.83 -13.47 24.59
C GLU A 40 -29.73 -12.38 24.64
N LYS A 41 -29.44 -11.89 25.84
CA LYS A 41 -28.34 -10.93 26.06
C LYS A 41 -27.00 -11.63 25.87
N ARG A 42 -26.54 -11.71 24.62
CA ARG A 42 -25.16 -12.07 24.31
C ARG A 42 -24.33 -10.80 24.49
N SER A 43 -23.53 -10.74 25.56
CA SER A 43 -22.45 -9.76 25.57
C SER A 43 -21.51 -10.11 24.42
N TYR A 44 -21.12 -9.09 23.65
CA TYR A 44 -20.10 -9.27 22.64
C TYR A 44 -18.76 -9.54 23.35
N THR A 45 -18.41 -10.81 23.50
CA THR A 45 -17.19 -11.24 24.21
C THR A 45 -15.96 -11.34 23.32
N GLU A 46 -16.14 -11.27 22.00
CA GLU A 46 -15.06 -11.32 21.00
C GLU A 46 -14.40 -9.96 20.77
N GLY A 47 -14.94 -8.90 21.36
CA GLY A 47 -14.41 -7.54 21.26
C GLY A 47 -13.22 -7.28 22.18
N TRP A 48 -12.61 -6.11 22.00
CA TRP A 48 -11.61 -5.65 22.96
C TRP A 48 -12.24 -5.39 24.33
N PRO A 49 -11.53 -5.69 25.43
CA PRO A 49 -12.00 -5.37 26.77
C PRO A 49 -12.28 -3.88 26.91
N GLU A 50 -13.44 -3.49 27.47
CA GLU A 50 -13.83 -2.08 27.65
C GLU A 50 -12.84 -1.27 28.49
N ASP A 51 -12.03 -1.93 29.33
CA ASP A 51 -11.01 -1.27 30.15
C ASP A 51 -9.68 -1.07 29.42
N ARG A 52 -9.42 -1.82 28.33
CA ARG A 52 -8.12 -1.85 27.62
C ARG A 52 -8.22 -1.67 26.11
N TRP A 53 -9.39 -1.32 25.59
CA TRP A 53 -9.59 -1.17 24.14
C TRP A 53 -8.69 -0.10 23.52
N GLN A 54 -8.34 0.96 24.25
CA GLN A 54 -7.45 2.01 23.75
C GLN A 54 -6.04 1.46 23.48
N GLU A 55 -5.50 0.66 24.40
CA GLU A 55 -4.19 0.02 24.25
C GLU A 55 -4.19 -1.00 23.10
N GLU A 56 -5.24 -1.81 22.99
CA GLU A 56 -5.39 -2.79 21.89
C GLU A 56 -5.58 -2.08 20.54
N MET A 57 -6.31 -0.97 20.51
CA MET A 57 -6.47 -0.15 19.32
C MET A 57 -5.14 0.49 18.89
N GLU A 58 -4.35 1.02 19.82
CA GLU A 58 -3.02 1.57 19.54
C GLU A 58 -2.05 0.53 18.99
N LYS A 59 -2.17 -0.74 19.43
CA LYS A 59 -1.39 -1.88 18.90
C LYS A 59 -1.90 -2.39 17.55
N HIS A 60 -3.12 -2.03 17.16
CA HIS A 60 -3.74 -2.54 15.95
C HIS A 60 -3.16 -1.84 14.70
N PRO A 61 -2.72 -2.58 13.66
CA PRO A 61 -2.02 -2.03 12.50
C PRO A 61 -2.79 -0.92 11.75
N PHE A 62 -4.13 -0.96 11.78
CA PHE A 62 -4.96 0.02 11.10
C PHE A 62 -5.14 1.33 11.88
N PHE A 63 -4.93 1.31 13.20
CA PHE A 63 -5.20 2.44 14.09
C PHE A 63 -3.95 2.92 14.84
N MET A 64 -2.82 2.20 14.73
CA MET A 64 -1.55 2.61 15.31
C MET A 64 -1.13 3.98 14.78
N THR A 65 -0.86 4.92 15.70
CA THR A 65 -0.39 6.26 15.34
C THR A 65 1.13 6.30 15.17
N LYS A 66 1.82 5.37 15.83
CA LYS A 66 3.28 5.19 15.75
C LYS A 66 3.56 3.71 15.57
N PHE A 67 4.56 3.41 14.75
CA PHE A 67 5.07 2.06 14.65
C PHE A 67 5.88 1.72 15.93
N PRO A 68 5.77 0.49 16.47
CA PRO A 68 6.54 0.08 17.65
C PRO A 68 8.04 0.32 17.47
N GLY A 69 8.71 0.76 18.54
CA GLY A 69 10.15 1.01 18.56
C GLY A 69 11.00 -0.27 18.50
N GLU A 70 12.30 -0.13 18.27
CA GLU A 70 13.24 -1.27 18.31
C GLU A 70 13.22 -1.93 19.70
N GLY A 71 12.70 -3.17 19.78
CA GLY A 71 12.63 -3.97 21.00
C GLY A 71 11.24 -4.02 21.66
N GLU A 72 10.26 -3.28 21.16
CA GLU A 72 8.87 -3.39 21.60
C GLU A 72 8.17 -4.59 20.93
N GLU A 73 7.27 -5.26 21.66
CA GLU A 73 6.52 -6.40 21.14
C GLU A 73 5.61 -5.98 19.99
N ILE A 74 5.80 -6.61 18.84
CA ILE A 74 4.96 -6.39 17.65
C ILE A 74 3.70 -7.24 17.82
N SER A 75 2.53 -6.62 17.64
CA SER A 75 1.25 -7.34 17.67
C SER A 75 1.25 -8.52 16.69
N PRO A 76 0.71 -9.70 17.06
CA PRO A 76 0.61 -10.85 16.17
C PRO A 76 -0.02 -10.53 14.81
N LEU A 77 -0.95 -9.56 14.77
CA LEU A 77 -1.57 -9.12 13.52
C LEU A 77 -0.59 -8.35 12.61
N VAL A 78 0.24 -7.50 13.19
CA VAL A 78 1.30 -6.79 12.43
C VAL A 78 2.32 -7.80 11.91
N GLN A 79 2.67 -8.81 12.73
CA GLN A 79 3.57 -9.89 12.32
C GLN A 79 2.98 -10.72 11.17
N GLY A 80 1.69 -11.08 11.23
CA GLY A 80 1.00 -11.78 10.15
C GLY A 80 0.97 -10.97 8.85
N LEU A 81 0.69 -9.68 8.93
CA LEU A 81 0.75 -8.78 7.76
C LEU A 81 2.17 -8.68 7.19
N GLN A 82 3.20 -8.65 8.05
CA GLN A 82 4.58 -8.62 7.62
C GLN A 82 4.97 -9.93 6.90
N GLN A 83 4.53 -11.08 7.40
CA GLN A 83 4.74 -12.37 6.74
C GLN A 83 4.08 -12.40 5.37
N LEU A 84 2.79 -12.07 5.28
CA LEU A 84 2.08 -12.04 3.99
C LEU A 84 2.78 -11.14 2.96
N LYS A 85 3.40 -10.05 3.41
CA LYS A 85 4.05 -9.08 2.51
C LYS A 85 5.48 -9.46 2.10
N TYR A 86 6.26 -10.06 2.99
CA TYR A 86 7.71 -10.23 2.78
C TYR A 86 8.20 -11.68 2.83
N ASP A 87 7.34 -12.64 3.17
CA ASP A 87 7.74 -14.05 3.24
C ASP A 87 8.06 -14.58 1.83
N PRO A 88 9.29 -15.12 1.60
CA PRO A 88 9.66 -15.78 0.34
C PRO A 88 8.89 -17.05 0.03
N LEU A 89 8.20 -17.66 1.00
CA LEU A 89 7.37 -18.84 0.75
C LEU A 89 6.00 -18.48 0.15
N GLU A 90 5.46 -17.33 0.53
CA GLU A 90 4.14 -16.87 0.10
C GLU A 90 4.19 -16.03 -1.18
N ASN A 91 5.32 -15.38 -1.46
CA ASN A 91 5.46 -14.45 -2.58
C ASN A 91 6.55 -14.90 -3.56
N THR A 92 6.33 -14.63 -4.85
CA THR A 92 7.38 -14.86 -5.85
C THR A 92 8.55 -13.86 -5.67
N PRO A 93 9.78 -14.22 -6.09
CA PRO A 93 10.92 -13.30 -6.04
C PRO A 93 10.67 -11.99 -6.82
N GLU A 94 9.87 -12.04 -7.87
CA GLU A 94 9.48 -10.89 -8.69
C GLU A 94 8.53 -9.98 -7.91
N GLU A 95 7.50 -10.52 -7.27
CA GLU A 95 6.55 -9.77 -6.43
C GLU A 95 7.22 -9.16 -5.20
N LEU A 96 8.18 -9.86 -4.58
CA LEU A 96 8.96 -9.29 -3.50
C LEU A 96 9.81 -8.11 -3.99
N ALA A 97 10.49 -8.27 -5.13
CA ALA A 97 11.31 -7.20 -5.70
C ALA A 97 10.45 -5.98 -6.11
N THR A 98 9.25 -6.19 -6.66
CA THR A 98 8.31 -5.09 -6.96
C THR A 98 7.78 -4.42 -5.70
N THR A 99 7.49 -5.19 -4.64
CA THR A 99 7.07 -4.66 -3.34
C THR A 99 8.13 -3.72 -2.77
N TYR A 100 9.39 -4.17 -2.69
CA TYR A 100 10.49 -3.32 -2.23
C TYR A 100 10.72 -2.10 -3.13
N LYS A 101 10.53 -2.23 -4.45
CA LYS A 101 10.59 -1.12 -5.40
C LYS A 101 9.51 -0.07 -5.09
N GLU A 102 8.29 -0.50 -4.83
CA GLU A 102 7.17 0.39 -4.53
C GLU A 102 7.35 1.12 -3.20
N GLU A 103 7.84 0.43 -2.17
CA GLU A 103 8.16 1.05 -0.89
C GLU A 103 9.33 2.04 -1.00
N GLY A 104 10.35 1.68 -1.78
CA GLY A 104 11.45 2.59 -2.10
C GLY A 104 10.94 3.85 -2.81
N ASN A 105 10.00 3.70 -3.75
CA ASN A 105 9.38 4.80 -4.48
C ASN A 105 8.52 5.68 -3.55
N PHE A 106 7.78 5.06 -2.63
CA PHE A 106 7.01 5.78 -1.61
C PHE A 106 7.93 6.63 -0.74
N ASN A 107 8.99 6.02 -0.18
CA ASN A 107 9.99 6.76 0.61
C ASN A 107 10.69 7.85 -0.18
N PHE A 108 10.95 7.62 -1.47
CA PHE A 108 11.51 8.62 -2.37
C PHE A 108 10.59 9.83 -2.54
N LYS A 109 9.28 9.61 -2.74
CA LYS A 109 8.26 10.67 -2.80
C LYS A 109 8.20 11.46 -1.49
N CYS A 110 8.35 10.78 -0.35
CA CYS A 110 8.46 11.41 0.97
C CYS A 110 9.82 12.10 1.23
N LYS A 111 10.72 12.17 0.24
CA LYS A 111 12.10 12.72 0.36
C LYS A 111 12.97 12.01 1.40
N LYS A 112 12.58 10.81 1.83
CA LYS A 112 13.36 9.95 2.74
C LYS A 112 14.36 9.11 1.93
N TYR A 113 15.34 9.78 1.33
CA TYR A 113 16.26 9.14 0.37
C TYR A 113 17.09 8.00 0.98
N ARG A 114 17.48 8.09 2.26
CA ARG A 114 18.21 7.00 2.94
C ARG A 114 17.38 5.72 3.04
N ASN A 115 16.13 5.83 3.48
CA ASN A 115 15.22 4.68 3.57
C ASN A 115 14.90 4.12 2.18
N SER A 116 14.76 5.00 1.18
CA SER A 116 14.58 4.60 -0.21
C SER A 116 15.74 3.72 -0.71
N ILE A 117 17.00 4.09 -0.41
CA ILE A 117 18.19 3.29 -0.75
C ILE A 117 18.18 1.92 -0.08
N ILE A 118 17.78 1.85 1.20
CA ILE A 118 17.70 0.60 1.94
C ILE A 118 16.70 -0.33 1.25
N ASN A 119 15.48 0.15 0.99
CA ASN A 119 14.43 -0.65 0.35
C ASN A 119 14.84 -1.14 -1.04
N TYR A 120 15.42 -0.28 -1.89
CA TYR A 120 15.91 -0.74 -3.20
C TYR A 120 17.04 -1.75 -3.07
N THR A 121 17.87 -1.64 -2.04
CA THR A 121 18.96 -2.59 -1.79
C THR A 121 18.42 -3.95 -1.34
N GLU A 122 17.41 -3.99 -0.47
CA GLU A 122 16.71 -5.24 -0.14
C GLU A 122 16.03 -5.85 -1.37
N GLY A 123 15.38 -5.03 -2.20
CA GLY A 123 14.84 -5.46 -3.49
C GLY A 123 15.88 -6.14 -4.38
N LEU A 124 17.08 -5.56 -4.48
CA LEU A 124 18.19 -6.13 -5.27
C LEU A 124 18.80 -7.40 -4.66
N LYS A 125 18.69 -7.62 -3.35
CA LYS A 125 19.19 -8.84 -2.69
C LYS A 125 18.35 -10.07 -3.03
N ILE A 126 17.07 -9.89 -3.34
CA ILE A 126 16.17 -10.99 -3.75
C ILE A 126 16.66 -11.63 -5.05
N LYS A 127 17.36 -10.87 -5.91
CA LYS A 127 17.87 -11.32 -7.21
C LYS A 127 16.77 -11.95 -8.07
N CYS A 128 15.74 -11.17 -8.38
CA CYS A 128 14.70 -11.60 -9.31
C CYS A 128 15.31 -11.90 -10.70
N SER A 129 14.71 -12.85 -11.41
CA SER A 129 15.16 -13.25 -12.76
C SER A 129 14.88 -12.18 -13.83
N ASP A 130 14.00 -11.22 -13.53
CA ASP A 130 13.63 -10.15 -14.44
C ASP A 130 14.65 -9.00 -14.41
N ASP A 131 15.44 -8.92 -15.47
CA ASP A 131 16.43 -7.87 -15.68
C ASP A 131 15.82 -6.46 -15.76
N ASP A 132 14.57 -6.31 -16.22
CA ASP A 132 13.90 -5.01 -16.29
C ASP A 132 13.53 -4.50 -14.89
N ILE A 133 13.11 -5.38 -13.96
CA ILE A 133 12.88 -5.02 -12.55
C ILE A 133 14.20 -4.65 -11.88
N ASN A 134 15.25 -5.45 -12.07
CA ASN A 134 16.57 -5.18 -11.53
C ASN A 134 17.14 -3.85 -12.05
N ALA A 135 17.01 -3.57 -13.36
CA ALA A 135 17.44 -2.31 -13.97
C ALA A 135 16.68 -1.10 -13.39
N GLN A 136 15.37 -1.24 -13.15
CA GLN A 136 14.56 -0.21 -12.48
C GLN A 136 15.01 0.02 -11.04
N LEU A 137 15.30 -1.03 -10.27
CA LEU A 137 15.80 -0.93 -8.89
C LEU A 137 17.14 -0.20 -8.83
N TYR A 138 18.10 -0.57 -9.68
CA TYR A 138 19.38 0.15 -9.78
C TYR A 138 19.18 1.61 -10.20
N ASN A 139 18.33 1.88 -11.19
CA ASN A 139 18.01 3.25 -11.58
C ASN A 139 17.41 4.04 -10.40
N ASN A 140 16.42 3.50 -9.70
CA ASN A 140 15.78 4.25 -8.61
C ASN A 140 16.73 4.46 -7.42
N ARG A 141 17.60 3.49 -7.12
CA ARG A 141 18.67 3.64 -6.13
C ARG A 141 19.69 4.69 -6.54
N ALA A 142 20.09 4.73 -7.82
CA ALA A 142 20.95 5.78 -8.36
C ALA A 142 20.31 7.18 -8.19
N ALA A 143 18.99 7.29 -8.36
CA ALA A 143 18.26 8.54 -8.15
C ALA A 143 18.40 9.00 -6.70
N ALA A 144 18.12 8.11 -5.74
CA ALA A 144 18.21 8.42 -4.32
C ALA A 144 19.65 8.80 -3.92
N ASN A 145 20.65 8.09 -4.44
CA ASN A 145 22.06 8.43 -4.25
C ASN A 145 22.42 9.80 -4.84
N PHE A 146 21.87 10.17 -6.00
CA PHE A 146 22.09 11.49 -6.61
C PHE A 146 21.54 12.62 -5.72
N PHE A 147 20.33 12.47 -5.17
CA PHE A 147 19.75 13.47 -4.26
C PHE A 147 20.54 13.61 -2.95
N LEU A 148 21.20 12.53 -2.49
CA LEU A 148 22.13 12.56 -1.37
C LEU A 148 23.54 13.05 -1.74
N LYS A 149 23.78 13.43 -3.01
CA LYS A 149 25.10 13.83 -3.55
C LYS A 149 26.16 12.73 -3.49
N ASN A 150 25.76 11.46 -3.40
CA ASN A 150 26.62 10.29 -3.49
C ASN A 150 26.93 9.97 -4.96
N TYR A 151 27.63 10.87 -5.65
CA TYR A 151 27.80 10.79 -7.12
C TYR A 151 28.57 9.54 -7.59
N ARG A 152 29.51 9.04 -6.79
CA ARG A 152 30.23 7.79 -7.11
C ARG A 152 29.31 6.58 -7.06
N SER A 153 28.51 6.45 -5.99
CA SER A 153 27.53 5.37 -5.83
C SER A 153 26.43 5.46 -6.89
N CYS A 154 25.95 6.67 -7.19
CA CYS A 154 25.06 6.93 -8.33
C CYS A 154 25.62 6.34 -9.62
N LEU A 155 26.88 6.67 -9.95
CA LEU A 155 27.50 6.25 -11.19
C LEU A 155 27.64 4.72 -11.26
N THR A 156 28.03 4.07 -10.17
CA THR A 156 28.09 2.60 -10.09
C THR A 156 26.72 1.97 -10.32
N ASP A 157 25.67 2.49 -9.69
CA ASP A 157 24.30 2.01 -9.89
C ASP A 157 23.84 2.22 -11.33
N CYS A 158 24.14 3.36 -11.94
CA CYS A 158 23.85 3.61 -13.35
C CYS A 158 24.57 2.64 -14.29
N GLN A 159 25.84 2.32 -14.02
CA GLN A 159 26.59 1.35 -14.83
C GLN A 159 26.00 -0.05 -14.72
N LEU A 160 25.54 -0.46 -13.54
CA LEU A 160 24.86 -1.75 -13.35
C LEU A 160 23.52 -1.79 -14.06
N ALA A 161 22.72 -0.71 -13.99
CA ALA A 161 21.48 -0.61 -14.74
C ALA A 161 21.70 -0.68 -16.26
N LEU A 162 22.74 -0.02 -16.79
CA LEU A 162 23.06 -0.05 -18.22
C LEU A 162 23.62 -1.40 -18.70
N LYS A 163 24.24 -2.20 -17.81
CA LYS A 163 24.64 -3.58 -18.12
C LYS A 163 23.43 -4.48 -18.35
N LEU A 164 22.37 -4.29 -17.56
CA LEU A 164 21.11 -5.04 -17.70
C LEU A 164 20.29 -4.52 -18.89
N LYS A 165 20.14 -3.19 -18.98
CA LYS A 165 19.38 -2.52 -20.03
C LYS A 165 20.23 -1.44 -20.71
N PRO A 166 20.94 -1.78 -21.80
CA PRO A 166 21.81 -0.83 -22.50
C PRO A 166 21.05 0.39 -23.06
N ASN A 167 19.84 0.18 -23.57
CA ASN A 167 18.97 1.25 -24.03
C ASN A 167 18.10 1.77 -22.87
N TYR A 168 18.70 2.58 -21.99
CA TYR A 168 17.98 3.22 -20.89
C TYR A 168 18.32 4.72 -20.77
N PRO A 169 17.64 5.59 -21.54
CA PRO A 169 17.95 7.02 -21.63
C PRO A 169 17.98 7.76 -20.28
N LYS A 170 17.02 7.43 -19.38
CA LYS A 170 16.94 8.03 -18.04
C LYS A 170 18.20 7.77 -17.20
N VAL A 171 18.79 6.58 -17.35
CA VAL A 171 20.01 6.20 -16.62
C VAL A 171 21.24 6.85 -17.22
N LYS A 172 21.35 6.88 -18.56
CA LYS A 172 22.46 7.56 -19.26
C LYS A 172 22.51 9.05 -18.92
N LEU A 173 21.36 9.73 -18.92
CA LEU A 173 21.26 11.13 -18.53
C LEU A 173 21.77 11.35 -17.09
N ARG A 174 21.35 10.50 -16.14
CA ARG A 174 21.79 10.63 -14.75
C ARG A 174 23.28 10.32 -14.59
N ALA A 175 23.80 9.33 -15.30
CA ALA A 175 25.21 9.01 -15.29
C ALA A 175 26.05 10.18 -15.83
N ALA A 176 25.63 10.83 -16.92
CA ALA A 176 26.26 12.04 -17.42
C ALA A 176 26.23 13.18 -16.38
N GLN A 177 25.10 13.40 -15.70
CA GLN A 177 25.01 14.36 -14.60
C GLN A 177 25.99 14.02 -13.45
N CYS A 178 26.08 12.75 -13.05
CA CYS A 178 27.02 12.28 -12.03
C CYS A 178 28.48 12.47 -12.47
N LEU A 179 28.82 12.21 -13.75
CA LEU A 179 30.15 12.43 -14.31
C LEU A 179 30.55 13.91 -14.35
N PHE A 180 29.59 14.80 -14.70
CA PHE A 180 29.80 16.24 -14.66
C PHE A 180 30.12 16.71 -13.24
N GLN A 181 29.37 16.26 -12.23
CA GLN A 181 29.61 16.60 -10.82
C GLN A 181 30.94 16.04 -10.29
N LEU A 182 31.47 14.96 -10.88
CA LEU A 182 32.76 14.37 -10.55
C LEU A 182 33.94 14.97 -11.36
N ASN A 183 33.70 16.02 -12.15
CA ASN A 183 34.69 16.63 -13.07
C ASN A 183 35.29 15.66 -14.11
N LYS A 184 34.56 14.58 -14.43
CA LYS A 184 34.95 13.60 -15.46
C LYS A 184 34.38 14.02 -16.82
N HIS A 185 34.84 15.16 -17.34
CA HIS A 185 34.24 15.79 -18.51
C HIS A 185 34.34 14.95 -19.79
N GLN A 186 35.45 14.23 -20.01
CA GLN A 186 35.63 13.37 -21.19
C GLN A 186 34.60 12.22 -21.21
N GLU A 187 34.44 11.51 -20.10
CA GLU A 187 33.45 10.43 -19.96
C GLU A 187 32.02 10.98 -20.10
N CYS A 188 31.76 12.19 -19.58
CA CYS A 188 30.46 12.84 -19.70
C CYS A 188 30.08 13.13 -21.16
N ILE A 189 31.01 13.67 -21.96
CA ILE A 189 30.77 13.98 -23.38
C ILE A 189 30.45 12.69 -24.14
N LEU A 190 31.25 11.64 -23.96
CA LEU A 190 31.03 10.34 -24.60
C LEU A 190 29.63 9.78 -24.30
N MET A 191 29.18 9.92 -23.05
CA MET A 191 27.87 9.44 -22.62
C MET A 191 26.72 10.27 -23.19
N CYS A 192 26.89 11.58 -23.32
CA CYS A 192 25.92 12.45 -23.98
C CYS A 192 25.83 12.14 -25.49
N ASP A 193 26.95 11.91 -26.16
CA ASP A 193 26.99 11.55 -27.58
C ASP A 193 26.33 10.20 -27.85
N ASP A 194 26.51 9.24 -26.94
CA ASP A 194 25.83 7.95 -26.96
C ASP A 194 24.31 8.10 -26.77
N LEU A 195 23.87 8.92 -25.81
CA LEU A 195 22.46 9.23 -25.57
C LEU A 195 21.79 9.93 -26.76
N LEU A 196 22.50 10.84 -27.45
CA LEU A 196 21.97 11.54 -28.63
C LEU A 196 21.82 10.60 -29.82
N ARG A 197 22.73 9.63 -29.98
CA ARG A 197 22.64 8.61 -31.03
C ARG A 197 21.42 7.72 -30.84
N ASP A 198 21.15 7.28 -29.62
CA ASP A 198 20.00 6.42 -29.31
C ASP A 198 18.65 7.12 -29.50
N ASN A 199 18.58 8.45 -29.29
CA ASN A 199 17.34 9.21 -29.47
C ASN A 199 17.07 9.62 -30.93
N ALA A 200 18.04 9.43 -31.83
CA ALA A 200 17.94 9.82 -33.24
C ALA A 200 17.37 8.70 -34.13
N THR A 201 17.21 7.49 -33.59
CA THR A 201 16.61 6.30 -34.25
C THR A 201 15.21 6.03 -33.70
#